data_AF-A0A4Y3HXI4-F1
#
_entry.id   AF-A0A4Y3HXI4-F1
#
_cell.length_a   1.000
_cell.length_b   1.000
_cell.length_c   1.000
_cell.angle_alpha   90.00
_cell.angle_beta   90.00
_cell.angle_gamma   90.00
#
_symmetry.space_group_name_H-M   'P 1'
#
loop_
_entity.id
_entity.type
_entity.pdbx_description
1 polymer ?
#
loop_
_entity_poly.entity_id
_entity_poly.type
_entity_poly.pdbx_seq_one_letter_code
_entity_poly.pdbx_strand_id
1 'polypeptide(L)'
;MRLTLNLSALMANINKMQPEKKGTFNLEFQETHKDKIDLELAEGKDVELKDVELESGLLSYKGRHVTLYIKANGPSARFHISDCKTLQGMRASGRFERYVVTNQTSGEFVVDSVRGETQAKLKVCQNCLRKLNYKGCNSGNSISEIVQRFDMKEFFATYSSFFPHMPSRLSDSPPDGYTDDWSRVSSHYRVERNFGCEQCGVDMRTNKSLLHVHHISGVKSNNHPSNLKAVCADCHSKEPMHDHMVLSHRERQIINDLRRKQDILTDLGRWQELFDYADPGVHGVLHACREVHLVLPEVNHFVFDNFDDIVARLELAWPKHKFGIAVSSNDISDAVQTGWRVIGIDEFLTDYRALAHNLRY
;
A
#
# COMPACT_ATOMS: atom_id res chain seq x y z
N MET A 1 23.36 22.89 -3.77
CA MET A 1 24.40 22.00 -4.34
C MET A 1 24.38 22.16 -5.86
N ARG A 2 25.53 22.35 -6.52
CA ARG A 2 25.59 22.54 -7.98
C ARG A 2 25.84 21.18 -8.63
N LEU A 3 24.81 20.59 -9.23
CA LEU A 3 24.96 19.34 -9.99
C LEU A 3 25.56 19.67 -11.37
N THR A 4 26.60 18.94 -11.74
CA THR A 4 27.21 19.06 -13.08
C THR A 4 26.86 17.80 -13.84
N LEU A 5 25.92 17.89 -14.79
CA LEU A 5 25.47 16.77 -15.61
C LEU A 5 26.10 16.85 -17.01
N ASN A 6 26.84 15.82 -17.42
CA ASN A 6 27.44 15.73 -18.76
C ASN A 6 26.78 14.60 -19.56
N LEU A 7 25.99 14.96 -20.57
CA LEU A 7 25.24 14.03 -21.44
C LEU A 7 25.91 13.79 -22.81
N SER A 8 27.14 14.24 -23.01
CA SER A 8 27.84 14.15 -24.31
C SER A 8 27.94 12.73 -24.86
N ALA A 9 28.23 11.75 -24.00
CA ALA A 9 28.33 10.34 -24.38
C ALA A 9 26.98 9.75 -24.84
N LEU A 10 25.88 10.14 -24.18
CA LEU A 10 24.53 9.71 -24.57
C LEU A 10 24.16 10.27 -25.94
N MET A 11 24.42 11.56 -26.18
CA MET A 11 24.15 12.21 -27.47
C MET A 11 24.98 11.61 -28.61
N ALA A 12 26.23 11.24 -28.34
CA ALA A 12 27.08 10.54 -29.31
C ALA A 12 26.49 9.19 -29.72
N ASN A 13 25.91 8.43 -28.79
CA ASN A 13 25.27 7.14 -29.08
C ASN A 13 23.96 7.30 -29.85
N ILE A 14 23.13 8.30 -29.52
CA ILE A 14 21.90 8.59 -30.28
C ILE A 14 22.23 8.92 -31.74
N ASN A 15 23.30 9.67 -31.98
CA ASN A 15 23.75 9.99 -33.35
C ASN A 15 24.25 8.75 -34.11
N LYS A 16 24.88 7.79 -33.41
CA LYS A 16 25.27 6.51 -34.04
C LYS A 16 24.07 5.63 -34.39
N MET A 17 23.02 5.64 -33.57
CA MET A 17 21.84 4.78 -33.76
C MET A 17 20.83 5.30 -34.79
N GLN A 18 20.89 6.60 -35.15
CA GLN A 18 20.04 7.24 -36.16
C GLN A 18 18.54 6.86 -36.08
N PRO A 19 17.87 7.07 -34.93
CA PRO A 19 16.45 6.72 -34.83
C PRO A 19 15.57 7.62 -35.71
N GLU A 20 14.49 7.06 -36.26
CA GLU A 20 13.50 7.79 -37.08
C GLU A 20 12.90 9.00 -36.34
N LYS A 21 12.79 8.91 -35.01
CA LYS A 21 12.43 10.02 -34.13
C LYS A 21 13.41 10.10 -32.97
N LYS A 22 14.15 11.21 -32.89
CA LYS A 22 15.00 11.50 -31.74
C LYS A 22 14.12 11.87 -30.54
N GLY A 23 14.32 11.20 -29.41
CA GLY A 23 13.67 11.60 -28.16
C GLY A 23 14.20 12.94 -27.67
N THR A 24 13.34 13.78 -27.12
CA THR A 24 13.72 15.00 -26.40
C THR A 24 13.92 14.67 -24.92
N PHE A 25 15.11 14.95 -24.41
CA PHE A 25 15.40 14.87 -22.98
C PHE A 25 15.04 16.20 -22.33
N ASN A 26 13.98 16.20 -21.54
CA ASN A 26 13.65 17.35 -20.69
C ASN A 26 14.26 17.08 -19.31
N LEU A 27 15.23 17.91 -18.92
CA LEU A 27 15.68 17.95 -17.55
C LEU A 27 14.68 18.80 -16.78
N GLU A 28 13.69 18.14 -16.19
CA GLU A 28 12.73 18.82 -15.32
C GLU A 28 13.30 18.85 -13.90
N PHE A 29 13.37 20.04 -13.32
CA PHE A 29 13.62 20.17 -11.89
C PHE A 29 12.33 19.79 -11.16
N GLN A 30 12.24 18.53 -10.76
CA GLN A 30 11.30 18.15 -9.71
C GLN A 30 11.92 18.52 -8.37
N GLU A 31 11.50 19.66 -7.84
CA GLU A 31 11.74 19.98 -6.44
C GLU A 31 11.07 18.89 -5.61
N THR A 32 11.84 17.98 -5.01
CA THR A 32 11.33 17.13 -3.95
C THR A 32 11.17 18.02 -2.72
N HIS A 33 10.12 18.82 -2.72
CA HIS A 33 9.68 19.54 -1.55
C HIS A 33 9.36 18.47 -0.50
N LYS A 34 10.25 18.26 0.48
CA LYS A 34 9.81 17.65 1.74
C LYS A 34 8.89 18.69 2.34
N ASP A 35 7.59 18.51 2.13
CA ASP A 35 6.59 19.45 2.61
C ASP A 35 6.85 19.66 4.11
N LYS A 36 6.76 20.91 4.58
CA LYS A 36 6.99 21.23 6.00
C LYS A 36 6.21 20.29 6.94
N ILE A 37 5.03 19.89 6.50
CA ILE A 37 4.16 18.92 7.19
C ILE A 37 4.80 17.54 7.39
N ASP A 38 5.65 17.05 6.46
CA ASP A 38 6.32 15.76 6.59
C ASP A 38 7.35 15.76 7.72
N LEU A 39 8.06 16.88 7.89
CA LEU A 39 9.00 17.06 8.99
C LEU A 39 8.25 17.17 10.33
N GLU A 40 7.20 17.98 10.37
CA GLU A 40 6.37 18.15 11.58
C GLU A 40 5.71 16.83 12.00
N LEU A 41 5.18 16.03 11.06
CA LEU A 41 4.57 14.73 11.35
C LEU A 41 5.59 13.68 11.81
N ALA A 42 6.83 13.75 11.32
CA ALA A 42 7.89 12.82 11.69
C ALA A 42 8.37 13.03 13.14
N GLU A 43 8.32 14.27 13.65
CA GLU A 43 8.63 14.61 15.04
C GLU A 43 7.42 14.41 15.97
N GLY A 44 6.21 14.39 15.39
CA GLY A 44 4.96 14.37 16.11
C GLY A 44 4.40 15.78 16.21
N LYS A 45 3.22 15.97 15.65
CA LYS A 45 2.53 17.25 15.58
C LYS A 45 1.24 17.18 16.39
N ASP A 46 1.04 18.16 17.26
CA ASP A 46 -0.28 18.42 17.82
C ASP A 46 -1.16 18.99 16.71
N VAL A 47 -2.28 18.33 16.41
CA VAL A 47 -3.20 18.71 15.35
C VAL A 47 -4.59 18.83 15.94
N GLU A 48 -5.33 19.84 15.48
CA GLU A 48 -6.74 19.99 15.84
C GLU A 48 -7.60 18.86 15.26
N LEU A 49 -8.50 18.33 16.09
CA LEU A 49 -9.37 17.20 15.80
C LEU A 49 -10.04 17.22 14.41
N LYS A 50 -10.50 18.40 13.97
CA LYS A 50 -11.29 18.57 12.75
C LYS A 50 -10.48 18.33 11.47
N ASP A 51 -9.16 18.33 11.56
CA ASP A 51 -8.28 18.22 10.41
C ASP A 51 -7.86 16.76 10.14
N VAL A 52 -8.16 15.82 11.05
CA VAL A 52 -7.90 14.38 10.83
C VAL A 52 -9.11 13.76 10.14
N GLU A 53 -8.87 13.32 8.91
CA GLU A 53 -9.85 12.71 8.02
C GLU A 53 -9.76 11.19 8.08
N LEU A 54 -10.74 10.51 7.47
CA LEU A 54 -10.74 9.06 7.32
C LEU A 54 -10.63 8.70 5.84
N GLU A 55 -9.70 7.79 5.55
CA GLU A 55 -9.49 7.24 4.21
C GLU A 55 -9.63 5.72 4.32
N SER A 56 -10.71 5.15 3.77
CA SER A 56 -11.00 3.71 3.88
C SER A 56 -10.89 3.14 5.32
N GLY A 57 -11.33 3.92 6.32
CA GLY A 57 -11.29 3.58 7.75
C GLY A 57 -9.95 3.81 8.47
N LEU A 58 -8.90 4.21 7.75
CA LEU A 58 -7.61 4.60 8.30
C LEU A 58 -7.55 6.10 8.60
N LEU A 59 -6.61 6.49 9.46
CA LEU A 59 -6.44 7.88 9.86
C LEU A 59 -5.58 8.63 8.82
N SER A 60 -6.12 9.74 8.30
CA SER A 60 -5.48 10.58 7.30
C SER A 60 -5.29 12.01 7.80
N TYR A 61 -4.18 12.64 7.43
CA TYR A 61 -3.98 14.08 7.62
C TYR A 61 -3.33 14.65 6.37
N LYS A 62 -4.06 15.51 5.64
CA LYS A 62 -3.63 16.10 4.35
C LYS A 62 -3.08 15.06 3.37
N GLY A 63 -3.85 13.98 3.17
CA GLY A 63 -3.51 12.90 2.25
C GLY A 63 -2.35 12.00 2.70
N ARG A 64 -1.94 12.05 3.97
CA ARG A 64 -0.89 11.20 4.54
C ARG A 64 -1.49 10.25 5.56
N HIS A 65 -1.05 8.99 5.51
CA HIS A 65 -1.36 8.04 6.56
C HIS A 65 -0.71 8.50 7.87
N VAL A 66 -1.50 8.59 8.93
CA VAL A 66 -1.02 9.01 10.26
C VAL A 66 -1.48 8.05 11.35
N THR A 67 -0.81 8.14 12.50
CA THR A 67 -1.19 7.48 13.73
C THR A 67 -1.48 8.50 14.82
N LEU A 68 -2.32 8.12 15.77
CA LEU A 68 -2.67 8.91 16.94
C LEU A 68 -2.17 8.23 18.20
N TYR A 69 -1.53 8.96 19.09
CA TYR A 69 -1.16 8.46 20.42
C TYR A 69 -1.30 9.56 21.46
N ILE A 70 -1.35 9.20 22.74
CA ILE A 70 -1.32 10.17 23.84
C ILE A 70 0.08 10.13 24.44
N LYS A 71 0.66 11.28 24.80
CA LYS A 71 1.94 11.40 25.54
C LYS A 71 1.89 10.81 26.97
N ALA A 72 1.01 9.86 27.24
CA ALA A 72 0.95 9.16 28.52
C ALA A 72 1.93 7.99 28.52
N ASN A 73 2.67 7.84 29.60
CA ASN A 73 3.54 6.69 29.83
C ASN A 73 2.85 5.64 30.71
N GLY A 74 2.98 4.35 30.36
CA GLY A 74 2.45 3.25 31.15
C GLY A 74 2.11 1.99 30.32
N PRO A 75 1.89 0.85 30.99
CA PRO A 75 1.65 -0.44 30.32
C PRO A 75 0.35 -0.49 29.52
N SER A 76 -0.58 0.45 29.74
CA SER A 76 -1.84 0.60 29.01
C SER A 76 -1.77 1.61 27.86
N ALA A 77 -0.67 2.35 27.70
CA ALA A 77 -0.52 3.33 26.63
C ALA A 77 -0.48 2.63 25.26
N ARG A 78 -1.30 3.12 24.32
CA ARG A 78 -1.45 2.56 22.98
C ARG A 78 -1.43 3.67 21.95
N PHE A 79 -0.98 3.35 20.75
CA PHE A 79 -1.21 4.16 19.56
C PHE A 79 -2.34 3.58 18.72
N HIS A 80 -2.93 4.42 17.88
CA HIS A 80 -4.08 4.14 17.05
C HIS A 80 -3.77 4.41 15.57
N ILE A 81 -4.30 3.55 14.72
CA ILE A 81 -4.05 3.50 13.27
C ILE A 81 -5.34 3.55 12.44
N SER A 82 -6.49 3.49 13.10
CA SER A 82 -7.83 3.56 12.50
C SER A 82 -8.80 4.16 13.51
N ASP A 83 -9.94 4.68 13.03
CA ASP A 83 -11.00 5.24 13.88
C ASP A 83 -11.78 4.14 14.63
N CYS A 84 -11.11 3.50 15.60
CA CYS A 84 -11.68 2.41 16.36
C CYS A 84 -12.65 2.89 17.44
N LYS A 85 -13.44 1.97 18.00
CA LYS A 85 -14.38 2.25 19.10
C LYS A 85 -13.76 3.00 20.30
N THR A 86 -12.48 2.82 20.58
CA THR A 86 -11.77 3.56 21.65
C THR A 86 -11.61 5.03 21.28
N LEU A 87 -11.19 5.32 20.05
CA LEU A 87 -11.09 6.69 19.54
C LEU A 87 -12.47 7.35 19.47
N GLN A 88 -13.48 6.64 18.98
CA GLN A 88 -14.85 7.11 18.94
C GLN A 88 -15.39 7.45 20.35
N GLY A 89 -15.14 6.59 21.35
CA GLY A 89 -15.50 6.88 22.74
C GLY A 89 -14.74 8.05 23.35
N MET A 90 -13.46 8.21 23.00
CA MET A 90 -12.66 9.37 23.43
C MET A 90 -13.14 10.67 22.79
N ARG A 91 -13.62 10.60 21.55
CA ARG A 91 -14.24 11.72 20.82
C ARG A 91 -15.57 12.11 21.46
N ALA A 92 -16.45 11.14 21.70
CA ALA A 92 -17.75 11.35 22.32
C ALA A 92 -17.67 11.91 23.76
N SER A 93 -16.58 11.62 24.49
CA SER A 93 -16.34 12.13 25.84
C SER A 93 -15.56 13.46 25.89
N GLY A 94 -15.27 14.08 24.73
CA GLY A 94 -14.52 15.35 24.67
C GLY A 94 -13.05 15.24 25.10
N ARG A 95 -12.46 14.04 25.08
CA ARG A 95 -11.09 13.76 25.56
C ARG A 95 -10.08 13.55 24.44
N PHE A 96 -10.47 13.88 23.20
CA PHE A 96 -9.70 13.62 21.99
C PHE A 96 -8.63 14.67 21.69
N GLU A 97 -8.72 15.88 22.24
CA GLU A 97 -7.70 16.94 22.11
C GLU A 97 -6.34 16.60 22.74
N ARG A 98 -6.21 15.39 23.33
CA ARG A 98 -4.99 14.91 23.99
C ARG A 98 -4.14 14.01 23.09
N TYR A 99 -4.58 13.77 21.86
CA TYR A 99 -3.86 12.93 20.91
C TYR A 99 -2.88 13.75 20.08
N VAL A 100 -1.68 13.21 19.92
CA VAL A 100 -0.63 13.69 19.04
C VAL A 100 -0.72 12.91 17.72
N VAL A 101 -0.61 13.62 16.61
CA VAL A 101 -0.58 13.03 15.26
C VAL A 101 0.87 12.80 14.83
N THR A 102 1.16 11.62 14.31
CA THR A 102 2.48 11.34 13.74
C THR A 102 2.41 10.34 12.60
N ASN A 103 3.27 10.50 11.61
CA ASN A 103 3.48 9.53 10.53
C ASN A 103 4.76 8.72 10.74
N GLN A 104 5.36 8.79 11.93
CA GLN A 104 6.62 8.12 12.22
C GLN A 104 6.43 6.59 12.25
N THR A 105 7.37 5.87 11.63
CA THR A 105 7.27 4.42 11.43
C THR A 105 8.24 3.62 12.30
N SER A 106 8.91 4.27 13.26
CA SER A 106 9.92 3.60 14.11
C SER A 106 9.31 2.75 15.22
N GLY A 107 8.07 3.05 15.64
CA GLY A 107 7.43 2.45 16.81
C GLY A 107 7.85 3.06 18.14
N GLU A 108 8.73 4.06 18.14
CA GLU A 108 9.17 4.80 19.34
C GLU A 108 8.49 6.16 19.40
N PHE A 109 7.83 6.45 20.52
CA PHE A 109 7.01 7.65 20.69
C PHE A 109 7.54 8.50 21.85
N VAL A 110 7.43 9.81 21.71
CA VAL A 110 7.73 10.77 22.79
C VAL A 110 6.61 10.71 23.82
N VAL A 111 6.90 10.26 25.04
CA VAL A 111 5.93 10.16 26.15
C VAL A 111 6.40 10.93 27.38
N ASP A 112 5.45 11.43 28.17
CA ASP A 112 5.75 12.13 29.41
C ASP A 112 6.15 11.16 30.52
N SER A 113 7.25 11.46 31.21
CA SER A 113 7.69 10.75 32.41
C SER A 113 7.88 11.70 33.58
N VAL A 114 8.06 11.15 34.80
CA VAL A 114 8.34 11.93 36.02
C VAL A 114 9.61 12.80 35.87
N ARG A 115 10.53 12.45 34.98
CA ARG A 115 11.79 13.16 34.73
C ARG A 115 11.78 14.03 33.46
N GLY A 116 10.62 14.19 32.82
CA GLY A 116 10.47 14.87 31.52
C GLY A 116 10.09 13.90 30.38
N GLU A 117 10.10 14.40 29.14
CA GLU A 117 9.81 13.60 27.95
C GLU A 117 10.87 12.50 27.72
N THR A 118 10.44 11.31 27.33
CA THR A 118 11.31 10.18 26.99
C THR A 118 10.75 9.43 25.79
N GLN A 119 11.60 8.68 25.09
CA GLN A 119 11.16 7.74 24.05
C GLN A 119 10.63 6.46 24.69
N ALA A 120 9.49 5.96 24.23
CA ALA A 120 8.92 4.69 24.64
C ALA A 120 8.26 3.93 23.48
N LYS A 121 8.38 2.60 23.50
CA LYS A 121 7.67 1.73 22.56
C LYS A 121 6.25 1.51 23.02
N LEU A 122 5.29 2.08 22.29
CA LEU A 122 3.87 1.88 22.53
C LEU A 122 3.37 0.66 21.75
N LYS A 123 2.38 -0.06 22.30
CA LYS A 123 1.71 -1.14 21.57
C LYS A 123 0.57 -0.59 20.72
N VAL A 124 0.30 -1.23 19.59
CA VAL A 124 -0.88 -0.89 18.77
C VAL A 124 -2.17 -1.18 19.53
N CYS A 125 -3.19 -0.35 19.33
CA CYS A 125 -4.52 -0.59 19.87
C CYS A 125 -5.19 -1.81 19.19
N GLN A 126 -5.53 -2.84 19.97
CA GLN A 126 -6.21 -4.03 19.46
C GLN A 126 -7.54 -3.73 18.76
N ASN A 127 -8.25 -2.66 19.18
CA ASN A 127 -9.52 -2.29 18.58
C ASN A 127 -9.32 -1.71 17.16
N CYS A 128 -8.17 -1.09 16.90
CA CYS A 128 -7.82 -0.64 15.56
C CYS A 128 -7.58 -1.83 14.63
N LEU A 129 -6.80 -2.83 15.09
CA LEU A 129 -6.56 -4.05 14.32
C LEU A 129 -7.87 -4.80 14.01
N ARG A 130 -8.76 -4.91 15.00
CA ARG A 130 -10.08 -5.52 14.80
C ARG A 130 -10.94 -4.75 13.81
N LYS A 131 -10.93 -3.41 13.83
CA LYS A 131 -11.70 -2.61 12.86
C LYS A 131 -11.25 -2.88 11.42
N LEU A 132 -9.95 -3.09 11.21
CA LEU A 132 -9.37 -3.35 9.88
C LEU A 132 -9.37 -4.84 9.50
N ASN A 133 -9.80 -5.72 10.40
CA ASN A 133 -9.55 -7.17 10.31
C ASN A 133 -8.09 -7.48 9.93
N TYR A 134 -7.14 -6.72 10.48
CA TYR A 134 -5.74 -6.76 10.08
C TYR A 134 -5.17 -8.18 10.30
N LYS A 135 -4.57 -8.73 9.25
CA LYS A 135 -4.09 -10.13 9.21
C LYS A 135 -5.16 -11.14 9.67
N GLY A 136 -6.44 -10.89 9.38
CA GLY A 136 -7.52 -11.81 9.68
C GLY A 136 -7.77 -12.04 11.17
N CYS A 137 -7.49 -11.05 12.03
CA CYS A 137 -7.64 -11.18 13.48
C CYS A 137 -9.07 -11.43 13.97
N ASN A 138 -10.08 -11.22 13.11
CA ASN A 138 -11.48 -11.57 13.37
C ASN A 138 -11.90 -12.89 12.67
N SER A 139 -10.99 -13.52 11.93
CA SER A 139 -11.21 -14.68 11.05
C SER A 139 -10.27 -15.84 11.42
N GLY A 140 -10.09 -16.07 12.72
CA GLY A 140 -9.31 -17.21 13.26
C GLY A 140 -7.89 -16.89 13.73
N ASN A 141 -7.28 -15.77 13.31
CA ASN A 141 -5.92 -15.45 13.74
C ASN A 141 -5.86 -14.81 15.13
N SER A 142 -4.83 -15.14 15.92
CA SER A 142 -4.67 -14.66 17.29
C SER A 142 -4.37 -13.16 17.35
N ILE A 143 -5.33 -12.36 17.82
CA ILE A 143 -5.14 -10.92 18.02
C ILE A 143 -3.94 -10.61 18.94
N SER A 144 -3.68 -11.47 19.93
CA SER A 144 -2.58 -11.27 20.89
C SER A 144 -1.23 -11.38 20.20
N GLU A 145 -1.06 -12.39 19.33
CA GLU A 145 0.18 -12.57 18.57
C GLU A 145 0.37 -11.44 17.57
N ILE A 146 -0.70 -11.01 16.89
CA ILE A 146 -0.64 -9.89 15.95
C ILE A 146 -0.24 -8.60 16.66
N VAL A 147 -0.80 -8.31 17.85
CA VAL A 147 -0.40 -7.14 18.65
C VAL A 147 1.06 -7.24 19.08
N GLN A 148 1.54 -8.42 19.46
CA GLN A 148 2.92 -8.62 19.92
C GLN A 148 3.94 -8.48 18.79
N ARG A 149 3.59 -8.93 17.58
CA ARG A 149 4.45 -8.91 16.38
C ARG A 149 4.15 -7.74 15.45
N PHE A 150 3.35 -6.76 15.88
CA PHE A 150 2.98 -5.63 15.05
C PHE A 150 4.22 -4.81 14.69
N ASP A 151 4.44 -4.62 13.40
CA ASP A 151 5.48 -3.76 12.86
C ASP A 151 4.85 -2.56 12.14
N MET A 152 5.35 -1.36 12.45
CA MET A 152 4.81 -0.14 11.84
C MET A 152 5.17 -0.04 10.36
N LYS A 153 6.37 -0.44 9.94
CA LYS A 153 6.76 -0.31 8.54
C LYS A 153 5.90 -1.22 7.67
N GLU A 154 5.73 -2.47 8.08
CA GLU A 154 4.83 -3.43 7.44
C GLU A 154 3.41 -2.88 7.33
N PHE A 155 2.88 -2.31 8.41
CA PHE A 155 1.53 -1.77 8.41
C PHE A 155 1.39 -0.60 7.41
N PHE A 156 2.31 0.36 7.42
CA PHE A 156 2.26 1.48 6.49
C PHE A 156 2.48 1.06 5.03
N ALA A 157 3.32 0.06 4.76
CA ALA A 157 3.51 -0.51 3.43
C ALA A 157 2.28 -1.29 2.94
N THR A 158 1.60 -2.00 3.84
CA THR A 158 0.36 -2.73 3.53
C THR A 158 -0.71 -1.79 2.97
N TYR A 159 -0.90 -0.63 3.61
CA TYR A 159 -1.94 0.35 3.26
C TYR A 159 -1.42 1.52 2.42
N SER A 160 -0.22 1.42 1.85
CA SER A 160 0.40 2.54 1.15
C SER A 160 -0.38 3.01 -0.07
N SER A 161 -1.10 2.09 -0.71
CA SER A 161 -1.92 2.36 -1.88
C SER A 161 -3.17 3.17 -1.56
N PHE A 162 -3.51 3.40 -0.29
CA PHE A 162 -4.72 4.16 0.07
C PHE A 162 -4.44 5.65 0.18
N PHE A 163 -3.17 6.06 0.17
CA PHE A 163 -2.77 7.44 0.43
C PHE A 163 -1.94 8.01 -0.72
N PRO A 164 -2.18 9.29 -1.11
CA PRO A 164 -1.39 9.94 -2.15
C PRO A 164 0.04 10.30 -1.68
N HIS A 165 0.25 10.49 -0.38
CA HIS A 165 1.53 10.91 0.19
C HIS A 165 2.00 9.94 1.27
N MET A 166 3.27 9.56 1.19
CA MET A 166 3.88 8.58 2.10
C MET A 166 4.82 9.22 3.13
N PRO A 167 4.97 8.62 4.32
CA PRO A 167 5.98 9.04 5.29
C PRO A 167 7.39 8.96 4.69
N SER A 168 8.13 10.07 4.77
CA SER A 168 9.44 10.22 4.09
C SER A 168 10.50 9.20 4.54
N ARG A 169 10.35 8.61 5.75
CA ARG A 169 11.34 7.67 6.30
C ARG A 169 11.18 6.22 5.81
N LEU A 170 10.08 5.88 5.13
CA LEU A 170 9.94 4.57 4.48
C LEU A 170 10.80 4.48 3.21
N SER A 171 11.01 5.60 2.51
CA SER A 171 11.82 5.68 1.29
C SER A 171 13.32 5.92 1.54
N ASP A 172 13.71 6.35 2.74
CA ASP A 172 15.06 6.86 3.04
C ASP A 172 16.08 5.76 3.46
N SER A 173 15.85 4.47 3.12
CA SER A 173 16.90 3.45 3.31
C SER A 173 17.95 3.61 2.21
N PRO A 174 19.21 3.98 2.52
CA PRO A 174 20.25 4.02 1.51
C PRO A 174 20.43 2.62 0.89
N PRO A 175 20.83 2.53 -0.39
CA PRO A 175 21.13 1.27 -1.05
C PRO A 175 22.44 0.68 -0.51
N ASP A 176 22.55 0.47 0.80
CA ASP A 176 23.67 -0.24 1.40
C ASP A 176 23.61 -1.71 0.98
N GLY A 177 24.74 -2.20 0.50
CA GLY A 177 24.99 -3.61 0.19
C GLY A 177 24.91 -4.00 -1.29
N TYR A 178 24.50 -3.10 -2.19
CA TYR A 178 24.58 -3.37 -3.64
C TYR A 178 26.00 -3.15 -4.17
N THR A 179 26.36 -3.89 -5.22
CA THR A 179 27.59 -3.64 -5.98
C THR A 179 27.45 -2.40 -6.87
N ASP A 180 28.57 -1.76 -7.20
CA ASP A 180 28.60 -0.58 -8.09
C ASP A 180 27.99 -0.86 -9.47
N ASP A 181 28.02 -2.12 -9.93
CA ASP A 181 27.49 -2.53 -11.23
C ASP A 181 26.03 -3.00 -11.20
N TRP A 182 25.33 -2.89 -10.07
CA TRP A 182 23.96 -3.40 -9.89
C TRP A 182 22.99 -2.90 -10.96
N SER A 183 23.05 -1.63 -11.35
CA SER A 183 22.19 -1.06 -12.40
C SER A 183 22.31 -1.84 -13.72
N ARG A 184 23.54 -2.22 -14.09
CA ARG A 184 23.83 -3.02 -15.29
C ARG A 184 23.35 -4.45 -15.13
N VAL A 185 23.66 -5.09 -13.99
CA VAL A 185 23.25 -6.48 -13.68
C VAL A 185 21.72 -6.60 -13.72
N SER A 186 21.01 -5.73 -13.01
CA SER A 186 19.55 -5.71 -12.95
C SER A 186 18.92 -5.44 -14.32
N SER A 187 19.48 -4.52 -15.11
CA SER A 187 18.98 -4.26 -16.46
C SER A 187 19.18 -5.46 -17.38
N HIS A 188 20.35 -6.11 -17.33
CA HIS A 188 20.65 -7.27 -18.16
C HIS A 188 19.74 -8.45 -17.81
N TYR A 189 19.60 -8.75 -16.53
CA TYR A 189 18.76 -9.86 -16.06
C TYR A 189 17.29 -9.68 -16.47
N ARG A 190 16.74 -8.46 -16.37
CA ARG A 190 15.35 -8.19 -16.84
C ARG A 190 15.18 -8.37 -18.34
N VAL A 191 16.20 -8.06 -19.14
CA VAL A 191 16.20 -8.31 -20.59
C VAL A 191 16.24 -9.82 -20.87
N GLU A 192 17.10 -10.57 -20.18
CA GLU A 192 17.19 -12.04 -20.33
C GLU A 192 15.88 -12.75 -19.97
N ARG A 193 15.11 -12.20 -19.02
CA ARG A 193 13.77 -12.67 -18.65
C ARG A 193 12.64 -12.09 -19.51
N ASN A 194 12.94 -11.41 -20.61
CA ASN A 194 11.98 -10.79 -21.51
C ASN A 194 11.00 -9.83 -20.83
N PHE A 195 11.41 -9.20 -19.73
CA PHE A 195 10.57 -8.39 -18.85
C PHE A 195 9.33 -9.12 -18.27
N GLY A 196 9.36 -10.46 -18.19
CA GLY A 196 8.34 -11.23 -17.50
C GLY A 196 8.59 -11.30 -16.00
N CYS A 197 7.53 -11.19 -15.20
CA CYS A 197 7.57 -11.50 -13.77
C CYS A 197 7.69 -13.02 -13.58
N GLU A 198 8.78 -13.48 -12.99
CA GLU A 198 9.05 -14.90 -12.70
C GLU A 198 8.16 -15.46 -11.57
N GLN A 199 7.36 -14.63 -10.89
CA GLN A 199 6.43 -15.06 -9.84
C GLN A 199 4.99 -15.24 -10.33
N CYS A 200 4.45 -14.28 -11.08
CA CYS A 200 3.07 -14.34 -11.55
C CYS A 200 2.91 -14.40 -13.07
N GLY A 201 4.03 -14.43 -13.81
CA GLY A 201 4.01 -14.54 -15.27
C GLY A 201 3.68 -13.25 -16.02
N VAL A 202 3.25 -12.17 -15.35
CA VAL A 202 2.87 -10.93 -16.04
C VAL A 202 4.03 -10.35 -16.85
N ASP A 203 3.76 -10.09 -18.12
CA ASP A 203 4.64 -9.37 -19.03
C ASP A 203 4.60 -7.87 -18.75
N MET A 204 5.76 -7.31 -18.42
CA MET A 204 5.96 -5.92 -18.06
C MET A 204 6.67 -5.11 -19.16
N ARG A 205 6.73 -5.58 -20.42
CA ARG A 205 7.44 -4.89 -21.53
C ARG A 205 6.94 -3.46 -21.77
N THR A 206 5.66 -3.18 -21.54
CA THR A 206 5.08 -1.82 -21.66
C THR A 206 5.30 -0.96 -20.42
N ASN A 207 5.68 -1.57 -19.28
CA ASN A 207 5.82 -0.92 -17.98
C ASN A 207 7.09 -1.40 -17.26
N LYS A 208 8.22 -1.37 -17.97
CA LYS A 208 9.52 -1.94 -17.53
C LYS A 208 10.02 -1.39 -16.20
N SER A 209 9.64 -0.16 -15.84
CA SER A 209 10.00 0.47 -14.57
C SER A 209 9.39 -0.24 -13.36
N LEU A 210 8.26 -0.93 -13.53
CA LEU A 210 7.57 -1.68 -12.48
C LEU A 210 8.02 -3.14 -12.39
N LEU A 211 9.07 -3.53 -13.12
CA LEU A 211 9.73 -4.83 -12.99
C LEU A 211 11.07 -4.64 -12.27
N HIS A 212 11.19 -5.28 -11.12
CA HIS A 212 12.36 -5.26 -10.25
C HIS A 212 13.15 -6.56 -10.37
N VAL A 213 14.37 -6.57 -9.81
CA VAL A 213 15.12 -7.80 -9.57
C VAL A 213 15.27 -7.97 -8.07
N HIS A 214 14.82 -9.11 -7.57
CA HIS A 214 14.87 -9.50 -6.18
C HIS A 214 16.05 -10.46 -5.96
N HIS A 215 16.85 -10.21 -4.91
CA HIS A 215 17.88 -11.13 -4.45
C HIS A 215 17.25 -12.18 -3.54
N ILE A 216 17.16 -13.43 -4.00
CA ILE A 216 16.44 -14.53 -3.32
C ILE A 216 16.99 -14.79 -1.90
N SER A 217 18.31 -14.73 -1.73
CA SER A 217 18.95 -14.90 -0.41
C SER A 217 18.90 -13.66 0.48
N GLY A 218 18.45 -12.51 -0.04
CA GLY A 218 18.59 -11.20 0.61
C GLY A 218 20.01 -10.62 0.58
N VAL A 219 21.01 -11.37 0.10
CA VAL A 219 22.39 -10.90 -0.02
C VAL A 219 22.54 -10.05 -1.28
N LYS A 220 22.42 -8.73 -1.11
CA LYS A 220 22.44 -7.71 -2.19
C LYS A 220 23.73 -7.67 -3.03
N SER A 221 24.84 -8.20 -2.49
CA SER A 221 26.12 -8.28 -3.21
C SER A 221 26.26 -9.55 -4.07
N ASN A 222 25.39 -10.55 -3.87
CA ASN A 222 25.45 -11.80 -4.62
C ASN A 222 24.65 -11.68 -5.92
N ASN A 223 25.34 -11.29 -6.99
CA ASN A 223 24.75 -11.10 -8.31
C ASN A 223 24.74 -12.36 -9.20
N HIS A 224 24.95 -13.55 -8.63
CA HIS A 224 24.80 -14.78 -9.41
C HIS A 224 23.36 -14.90 -9.95
N PRO A 225 23.16 -15.24 -11.23
CA PRO A 225 21.81 -15.36 -11.81
C PRO A 225 20.88 -16.30 -11.03
N SER A 226 21.43 -17.34 -10.39
CA SER A 226 20.68 -18.27 -9.54
C SER A 226 20.16 -17.65 -8.24
N ASN A 227 20.66 -16.47 -7.85
CA ASN A 227 20.22 -15.70 -6.70
C ASN A 227 19.31 -14.53 -7.09
N LEU A 228 19.04 -14.33 -8.38
CA LEU A 228 18.22 -13.23 -8.89
C LEU A 228 16.85 -13.76 -9.34
N LYS A 229 15.82 -12.94 -9.17
CA LYS A 229 14.46 -13.21 -9.63
C LYS A 229 13.84 -11.92 -10.14
N ALA A 230 13.38 -11.90 -11.39
CA ALA A 230 12.67 -10.75 -11.97
C ALA A 230 11.23 -10.80 -11.48
N VAL A 231 10.79 -9.77 -10.77
CA VAL A 231 9.47 -9.73 -10.13
C VAL A 231 8.81 -8.38 -10.36
N CYS A 232 7.51 -8.37 -10.67
CA CYS A 232 6.77 -7.11 -10.72
C CYS A 232 6.74 -6.48 -9.32
N ALA A 233 6.66 -5.15 -9.25
CA ALA A 233 6.75 -4.43 -7.99
C ALA A 233 5.72 -4.90 -6.95
N ASP A 234 4.49 -5.26 -7.38
CA ASP A 234 3.46 -5.77 -6.46
C ASP A 234 3.85 -7.12 -5.85
N CYS A 235 4.27 -8.10 -6.66
CA CYS A 235 4.79 -9.37 -6.17
C CYS A 235 6.00 -9.17 -5.24
N HIS A 236 6.91 -8.27 -5.62
CA HIS A 236 8.10 -7.97 -4.83
C HIS A 236 7.74 -7.38 -3.46
N SER A 237 6.75 -6.50 -3.39
CA SER A 237 6.28 -5.91 -2.13
C SER A 237 5.65 -6.92 -1.17
N LYS A 238 5.28 -8.11 -1.67
CA LYS A 238 4.71 -9.22 -0.91
C LYS A 238 5.74 -10.30 -0.54
N GLU A 239 7.00 -10.17 -1.00
CA GLU A 239 8.07 -11.10 -0.61
C GLU A 239 8.49 -10.85 0.86
N PRO A 240 8.93 -11.89 1.59
CA PRO A 240 9.36 -11.74 2.98
C PRO A 240 10.46 -10.68 3.13
N MET A 241 10.47 -9.96 4.27
CA MET A 241 11.46 -8.93 4.60
C MET A 241 11.45 -7.70 3.67
N HIS A 242 10.43 -7.57 2.80
CA HIS A 242 10.21 -6.40 1.95
C HIS A 242 9.09 -5.51 2.49
N ASP A 243 8.83 -5.57 3.80
CA ASP A 243 7.80 -4.82 4.53
C ASP A 243 7.99 -3.29 4.51
N HIS A 244 9.07 -2.80 3.90
CA HIS A 244 9.37 -1.38 3.66
C HIS A 244 9.07 -0.95 2.21
N MET A 245 8.81 -1.90 1.31
CA MET A 245 8.54 -1.63 -0.08
C MET A 245 7.11 -1.16 -0.25
N VAL A 246 7.00 0.07 -0.74
CA VAL A 246 5.73 0.78 -0.90
C VAL A 246 5.37 0.85 -2.37
N LEU A 247 4.10 0.61 -2.68
CA LEU A 247 3.52 0.91 -3.99
C LEU A 247 2.35 1.87 -3.84
N SER A 248 2.26 2.80 -4.78
CA SER A 248 1.07 3.63 -4.94
C SER A 248 -0.11 2.82 -5.48
N HIS A 249 -1.32 3.36 -5.28
CA HIS A 249 -2.54 2.81 -5.85
C HIS A 249 -2.41 2.57 -7.36
N ARG A 250 -1.95 3.61 -8.06
CA ARG A 250 -1.81 3.62 -9.52
C ARG A 250 -0.85 2.55 -10.03
N GLU A 251 0.25 2.30 -9.34
CA GLU A 251 1.21 1.25 -9.75
C GLU A 251 0.61 -0.14 -9.63
N ARG A 252 -0.08 -0.43 -8.53
CA ARG A 252 -0.79 -1.71 -8.35
C ARG A 252 -1.87 -1.91 -9.39
N GLN A 253 -2.63 -0.87 -9.65
CA GLN A 253 -3.65 -0.80 -10.67
C GLN A 253 -3.08 -1.07 -12.07
N ILE A 254 -1.97 -0.43 -12.45
CA ILE A 254 -1.29 -0.71 -13.73
C ILE A 254 -0.89 -2.19 -13.84
N ILE A 255 -0.32 -2.76 -12.77
CA ILE A 255 0.10 -4.17 -12.76
C ILE A 255 -1.12 -5.10 -12.92
N ASN A 256 -2.22 -4.84 -12.22
CA ASN A 256 -3.43 -5.65 -12.33
C ASN A 256 -4.13 -5.48 -13.69
N ASP A 257 -4.07 -4.30 -14.30
CA ASP A 257 -4.56 -4.08 -15.67
C ASP A 257 -3.76 -4.92 -16.68
N LEU A 258 -2.44 -5.03 -16.50
CA LEU A 258 -1.59 -5.90 -17.31
C LEU A 258 -1.93 -7.37 -17.09
N ARG A 259 -2.10 -7.79 -15.83
CA ARG A 259 -2.50 -9.17 -15.49
C ARG A 259 -3.84 -9.53 -16.11
N ARG A 260 -4.85 -8.64 -16.04
CA ARG A 260 -6.17 -8.84 -16.66
C ARG A 260 -6.08 -8.95 -18.18
N LYS A 261 -5.33 -8.06 -18.84
CA LYS A 261 -5.13 -8.09 -20.31
C LYS A 261 -4.40 -9.34 -20.81
N GLN A 262 -3.74 -10.06 -19.91
CA GLN A 262 -2.99 -11.28 -20.19
C GLN A 262 -3.70 -12.52 -19.62
N ASP A 263 -4.98 -12.41 -19.26
CA ASP A 263 -5.81 -13.49 -18.72
C ASP A 263 -5.24 -14.17 -17.45
N ILE A 264 -4.43 -13.45 -16.68
CA ILE A 264 -3.86 -13.94 -15.41
C ILE A 264 -4.90 -13.88 -14.28
N LEU A 265 -5.90 -13.01 -14.40
CA LEU A 265 -6.93 -12.79 -13.37
C LEU A 265 -8.29 -13.46 -13.67
N THR A 266 -8.45 -14.15 -14.80
CA THR A 266 -9.76 -14.64 -15.28
C THR A 266 -10.28 -15.87 -14.52
N ASP A 267 -9.41 -16.69 -13.93
CA ASP A 267 -9.79 -17.95 -13.28
C ASP A 267 -9.12 -18.14 -11.91
N LEU A 268 -9.26 -17.15 -11.02
CA LEU A 268 -8.77 -17.28 -9.64
C LEU A 268 -9.67 -18.26 -8.86
N GLY A 269 -9.28 -19.55 -8.83
CA GLY A 269 -10.06 -20.64 -8.25
C GLY A 269 -9.81 -20.86 -6.76
N ARG A 270 -8.82 -20.17 -6.16
CA ARG A 270 -8.44 -20.38 -4.75
C ARG A 270 -8.28 -19.05 -4.03
N TRP A 271 -8.72 -19.02 -2.76
CA TRP A 271 -8.53 -17.86 -1.87
C TRP A 271 -7.09 -17.33 -1.85
N GLN A 272 -6.09 -18.21 -1.88
CA GLN A 272 -4.68 -17.78 -1.88
C GLN A 272 -4.33 -16.89 -3.07
N GLU A 273 -4.85 -17.21 -4.26
CA GLU A 273 -4.58 -16.42 -5.46
C GLU A 273 -5.19 -15.01 -5.35
N LEU A 274 -6.35 -14.88 -4.69
CA LEU A 274 -6.90 -13.56 -4.39
C LEU A 274 -6.00 -12.75 -3.46
N PHE A 275 -5.40 -13.36 -2.43
CA PHE A 275 -4.41 -12.68 -1.58
C PHE A 275 -3.12 -12.33 -2.36
N ASP A 276 -2.75 -13.15 -3.35
CA ASP A 276 -1.54 -12.91 -4.14
C ASP A 276 -1.72 -11.74 -5.11
N TYR A 277 -2.93 -11.52 -5.64
CA TYR A 277 -3.21 -10.50 -6.67
C TYR A 277 -3.95 -9.26 -6.18
N ALA A 278 -4.75 -9.36 -5.11
CA ALA A 278 -5.42 -8.21 -4.54
C ALA A 278 -4.42 -7.26 -3.87
N ASP A 279 -4.87 -6.04 -3.64
CA ASP A 279 -4.14 -5.08 -2.84
C ASP A 279 -4.07 -5.55 -1.36
N PRO A 280 -2.88 -5.65 -0.75
CA PRO A 280 -2.72 -5.94 0.68
C PRO A 280 -3.65 -5.18 1.63
N GLY A 281 -3.97 -3.91 1.32
CA GLY A 281 -4.91 -3.12 2.10
C GLY A 281 -6.34 -3.67 2.13
N VAL A 282 -6.75 -4.46 1.12
CA VAL A 282 -8.06 -5.13 1.09
C VAL A 282 -8.06 -6.55 1.68
N HIS A 283 -6.92 -7.05 2.17
CA HIS A 283 -6.84 -8.41 2.71
C HIS A 283 -7.74 -8.64 3.92
N GLY A 284 -8.02 -7.59 4.71
CA GLY A 284 -9.00 -7.65 5.79
C GLY A 284 -10.39 -8.07 5.30
N VAL A 285 -10.80 -7.55 4.13
CA VAL A 285 -12.04 -7.92 3.44
C VAL A 285 -11.98 -9.37 2.99
N LEU A 286 -10.91 -9.80 2.31
CA LEU A 286 -10.77 -11.19 1.85
C LEU A 286 -10.83 -12.21 3.00
N HIS A 287 -10.18 -11.92 4.14
CA HIS A 287 -10.29 -12.75 5.34
C HIS A 287 -11.74 -12.84 5.84
N ALA A 288 -12.47 -11.73 5.85
CA ALA A 288 -13.87 -11.71 6.25
C ALA A 288 -14.74 -12.51 5.27
N CYS A 289 -14.55 -12.34 3.96
CA CYS A 289 -15.27 -13.08 2.92
C CYS A 289 -15.04 -14.59 3.03
N ARG A 290 -13.78 -15.01 3.26
CA ARG A 290 -13.41 -16.42 3.45
C ARG A 290 -14.10 -17.03 4.67
N GLU A 291 -14.10 -16.33 5.80
CA GLU A 291 -14.73 -16.78 7.04
C GLU A 291 -16.23 -17.07 6.87
N VAL A 292 -16.93 -16.24 6.09
CA VAL A 292 -18.38 -16.40 5.85
C VAL A 292 -18.72 -17.10 4.53
N HIS A 293 -17.72 -17.72 3.90
CA HIS A 293 -17.87 -18.57 2.72
C HIS A 293 -18.58 -17.86 1.56
N LEU A 294 -18.20 -16.61 1.26
CA LEU A 294 -18.68 -15.95 0.04
C LEU A 294 -18.10 -16.61 -1.20
N VAL A 295 -18.77 -16.42 -2.34
CA VAL A 295 -18.19 -16.73 -3.66
C VAL A 295 -16.91 -15.90 -3.84
N LEU A 296 -15.92 -16.45 -4.54
CA LEU A 296 -14.67 -15.74 -4.82
C LEU A 296 -14.96 -14.47 -5.65
N PRO A 297 -14.58 -13.27 -5.16
CA PRO A 297 -14.70 -12.06 -5.97
C PRO A 297 -13.69 -12.04 -7.12
N GLU A 298 -14.02 -11.29 -8.15
CA GLU A 298 -13.05 -10.85 -9.16
C GLU A 298 -12.15 -9.77 -8.59
N VAL A 299 -10.84 -9.89 -8.84
CA VAL A 299 -9.87 -8.82 -8.58
C VAL A 299 -9.77 -7.95 -9.84
N ASN A 300 -9.66 -6.62 -9.68
CA ASN A 300 -9.32 -5.81 -10.86
C ASN A 300 -10.53 -5.45 -11.74
N HIS A 301 -11.75 -5.33 -11.22
CA HIS A 301 -12.96 -5.27 -12.05
C HIS A 301 -13.25 -3.86 -12.57
N PHE A 302 -13.56 -3.75 -13.86
CA PHE A 302 -13.98 -2.50 -14.48
C PHE A 302 -15.50 -2.44 -14.57
N VAL A 303 -16.06 -1.31 -14.15
CA VAL A 303 -17.47 -0.99 -14.36
C VAL A 303 -17.57 -0.11 -15.60
N PHE A 304 -18.52 -0.46 -16.47
CA PHE A 304 -18.79 0.23 -17.71
C PHE A 304 -20.15 0.94 -17.62
N ASP A 305 -20.27 2.09 -18.27
CA ASP A 305 -21.56 2.74 -18.48
C ASP A 305 -22.30 2.19 -19.70
N ASN A 306 -23.39 2.85 -20.10
CA ASN A 306 -24.20 2.44 -21.25
C ASN A 306 -23.52 2.69 -22.62
N PHE A 307 -22.38 3.39 -22.64
CA PHE A 307 -21.60 3.69 -23.84
C PHE A 307 -20.35 2.81 -23.95
N ASP A 308 -20.23 1.79 -23.09
CA ASP A 308 -19.05 0.92 -22.96
C ASP A 308 -17.77 1.68 -22.51
N ASP A 309 -17.92 2.86 -21.91
CA ASP A 309 -16.81 3.60 -21.32
C ASP A 309 -16.55 3.12 -19.89
N ILE A 310 -15.27 2.98 -19.52
CA ILE A 310 -14.88 2.61 -18.14
C ILE A 310 -15.14 3.81 -17.24
N VAL A 311 -16.02 3.64 -16.25
CA VAL A 311 -16.36 4.70 -15.29
C VAL A 311 -15.80 4.48 -13.91
N ALA A 312 -15.54 3.23 -13.52
CA ALA A 312 -14.98 2.93 -12.21
C ALA A 312 -14.14 1.65 -12.24
N ARG A 313 -13.19 1.57 -11.32
CA ARG A 313 -12.43 0.36 -11.02
C ARG A 313 -12.65 -0.09 -9.58
N LEU A 314 -12.94 -1.38 -9.43
CA LEU A 314 -13.20 -2.03 -8.16
C LEU A 314 -12.05 -2.98 -7.82
N GLU A 315 -11.53 -2.88 -6.60
CA GLU A 315 -10.50 -3.80 -6.09
C GLU A 315 -11.03 -5.23 -6.01
N LEU A 316 -12.28 -5.39 -5.55
CA LEU A 316 -12.98 -6.66 -5.46
C LEU A 316 -14.41 -6.51 -5.99
N ALA A 317 -14.88 -7.44 -6.81
CA ALA A 317 -16.23 -7.39 -7.36
C ALA A 317 -16.93 -8.75 -7.39
N TRP A 318 -18.26 -8.71 -7.26
CA TRP A 318 -19.17 -9.82 -7.51
C TRP A 318 -20.14 -9.39 -8.63
N PRO A 319 -19.74 -9.51 -9.91
CA PRO A 319 -20.49 -8.87 -11.01
C PRO A 319 -21.92 -9.38 -11.17
N LYS A 320 -22.17 -10.66 -10.88
CA LYS A 320 -23.53 -11.25 -10.87
C LYS A 320 -24.49 -10.51 -9.93
N HIS A 321 -23.96 -9.92 -8.86
CA HIS A 321 -24.72 -9.22 -7.84
C HIS A 321 -24.60 -7.69 -7.96
N LYS A 322 -23.87 -7.19 -8.98
CA LYS A 322 -23.47 -5.78 -9.10
C LYS A 322 -22.98 -5.20 -7.77
N PHE A 323 -22.16 -5.96 -7.06
CA PHE A 323 -21.61 -5.57 -5.76
C PHE A 323 -20.09 -5.46 -5.87
N GLY A 324 -19.49 -4.47 -5.22
CA GLY A 324 -18.03 -4.40 -5.16
C GLY A 324 -17.49 -3.56 -4.02
N ILE A 325 -16.17 -3.63 -3.89
CA ILE A 325 -15.37 -2.89 -2.92
C ILE A 325 -14.41 -2.02 -3.71
N ALA A 326 -14.41 -0.73 -3.37
CA ALA A 326 -13.48 0.23 -3.95
C ALA A 326 -12.71 0.99 -2.84
N VAL A 327 -11.44 1.31 -3.10
CA VAL A 327 -10.60 2.16 -2.23
C VAL A 327 -10.88 3.64 -2.50
N SER A 328 -10.98 4.01 -3.77
CA SER A 328 -11.19 5.39 -4.23
C SER A 328 -12.66 5.80 -4.05
N SER A 329 -12.89 6.93 -3.39
CA SER A 329 -14.23 7.50 -3.24
C SER A 329 -14.88 7.89 -4.57
N ASN A 330 -14.08 8.30 -5.55
CA ASN A 330 -14.55 8.56 -6.92
C ASN A 330 -15.06 7.27 -7.59
N ASP A 331 -14.29 6.19 -7.52
CA ASP A 331 -14.70 4.89 -8.09
C ASP A 331 -15.98 4.37 -7.42
N ILE A 332 -16.15 4.58 -6.11
CA ILE A 332 -17.40 4.28 -5.41
C ILE A 332 -18.55 5.11 -5.99
N SER A 333 -18.40 6.43 -6.08
CA SER A 333 -19.45 7.34 -6.54
C SER A 333 -19.86 7.07 -7.99
N ASP A 334 -18.89 6.85 -8.87
CA ASP A 334 -19.10 6.64 -10.30
C ASP A 334 -19.76 5.28 -10.55
N ALA A 335 -19.30 4.21 -9.87
CA ALA A 335 -19.95 2.91 -9.97
C ALA A 335 -21.40 2.92 -9.47
N VAL A 336 -21.69 3.62 -8.37
CA VAL A 336 -23.06 3.73 -7.82
C VAL A 336 -24.01 4.38 -8.82
N GLN A 337 -23.55 5.36 -9.60
CA GLN A 337 -24.36 6.00 -10.64
C GLN A 337 -24.76 5.03 -11.77
N THR A 338 -24.05 3.92 -11.96
CA THR A 338 -24.39 2.86 -12.93
C THR A 338 -25.27 1.75 -12.35
N GLY A 339 -25.75 1.91 -11.11
CA GLY A 339 -26.60 0.94 -10.42
C GLY A 339 -25.82 -0.21 -9.77
N TRP A 340 -24.52 -0.07 -9.59
CA TRP A 340 -23.76 -0.95 -8.71
C TRP A 340 -23.93 -0.55 -7.25
N ARG A 341 -23.87 -1.54 -6.37
CA ARG A 341 -23.70 -1.33 -4.93
C ARG A 341 -22.21 -1.45 -4.61
N VAL A 342 -21.52 -0.33 -4.55
CA VAL A 342 -20.09 -0.28 -4.20
C VAL A 342 -19.93 0.40 -2.86
N ILE A 343 -19.10 -0.18 -1.99
CA ILE A 343 -18.83 0.35 -0.66
C ILE A 343 -17.33 0.33 -0.35
N GLY A 344 -16.94 1.13 0.62
CA GLY A 344 -15.58 1.15 1.15
C GLY A 344 -15.27 -0.08 2.03
N ILE A 345 -13.98 -0.23 2.33
CA ILE A 345 -13.48 -1.35 3.14
C ILE A 345 -14.00 -1.31 4.58
N ASP A 346 -14.04 -0.12 5.17
CA ASP A 346 -14.47 0.06 6.56
C ASP A 346 -15.97 -0.17 6.74
N GLU A 347 -16.77 0.29 5.78
CA GLU A 347 -18.21 0.00 5.72
C GLU A 347 -18.45 -1.51 5.60
N PHE A 348 -17.76 -2.18 4.67
CA PHE A 348 -17.88 -3.63 4.53
C PHE A 348 -17.50 -4.35 5.82
N LEU A 349 -16.33 -4.06 6.40
CA LEU A 349 -15.86 -4.75 7.60
C LEU A 349 -16.71 -4.51 8.84
N THR A 350 -17.49 -3.43 8.88
CA THR A 350 -18.41 -3.12 9.98
C THR A 350 -19.61 -4.07 9.99
N ASP A 351 -20.16 -4.44 8.82
CA ASP A 351 -21.39 -5.25 8.75
C ASP A 351 -21.45 -6.27 7.61
N TYR A 352 -20.30 -6.84 7.21
CA TYR A 352 -20.22 -7.78 6.08
C TYR A 352 -21.17 -8.99 6.19
N ARG A 353 -21.56 -9.39 7.40
CA ARG A 353 -22.50 -10.52 7.61
C ARG A 353 -23.90 -10.21 7.11
N ALA A 354 -24.35 -8.96 7.24
CA ALA A 354 -25.63 -8.52 6.69
C ALA A 354 -25.48 -8.04 5.24
N LEU A 355 -24.44 -7.23 4.97
CA LEU A 355 -24.26 -6.57 3.67
C LEU A 355 -24.03 -7.55 2.52
N ALA A 356 -23.36 -8.68 2.78
CA ALA A 356 -22.90 -9.63 1.78
C ALA A 356 -23.60 -11.00 1.84
N HIS A 357 -24.75 -11.12 2.54
CA HIS A 357 -25.45 -12.40 2.68
C HIS A 357 -25.77 -13.05 1.32
N ASN A 358 -26.16 -12.24 0.34
CA ASN A 358 -26.54 -12.69 -1.00
C ASN A 358 -25.33 -13.10 -1.86
N LEU A 359 -24.11 -12.76 -1.46
CA LEU A 359 -22.88 -13.07 -2.22
C LEU A 359 -22.36 -14.49 -1.96
N ARG A 360 -23.08 -15.30 -1.18
CA ARG A 360 -22.77 -16.73 -0.93
C ARG A 360 -23.18 -17.65 -2.07
N TYR A 361 -24.01 -17.16 -3.00
CA TYR A 361 -24.64 -17.96 -4.06
C TYR A 361 -24.31 -17.40 -5.45
#